data_AF-A0A7C5XF19-F1
#
_entry.id   AF-A0A7C5XF19-F1
#
_cell.length_a   1.000
_cell.length_b   1.000
_cell.length_c   1.000
_cell.angle_alpha   90.00
_cell.angle_beta   90.00
_cell.angle_gamma   90.00
#
_symmetry.space_group_name_H-M   'P 1'
#
loop_
_entity.id
_entity.type
_entity.pdbx_description
1 polymer ?
#
loop_
_entity_poly.entity_id
_entity_poly.type
_entity_poly.pdbx_seq_one_letter_code
_entity_poly.pdbx_strand_id
1 'polypeptide(L)'
;MNSGGVIAVPDVFQVLENGPRIIKAAINNLESTIKKAHKEGVDKKTISTVARLINLLEKIAYLFETVSKRLEKSDREIITLSPYTYVFKVRDEVILLRSRPEHVTLILNQSNNTVSLKTRNFTFAVTPGTLSISVRGKPTISVELVNREQLMLRKDELRTALNLIEKTMYRRLISYLEQRIAKRV
;
A
#
# COMPACT_ATOMS: atom_id res chain seq x y z
N MET A 1 16.52 18.48 -36.61
CA MET A 1 15.16 18.57 -36.04
C MET A 1 14.91 17.28 -35.28
N ASN A 2 14.98 17.32 -33.94
CA ASN A 2 14.76 16.14 -33.11
C ASN A 2 13.26 15.85 -33.06
N SER A 3 12.86 14.74 -33.66
CA SER A 3 11.54 14.12 -33.47
C SER A 3 11.43 13.67 -32.01
N GLY A 4 10.89 14.55 -31.16
CA GLY A 4 10.51 14.22 -29.80
C GLY A 4 9.43 13.15 -29.84
N GLY A 5 9.84 11.89 -29.62
CA GLY A 5 8.91 10.78 -29.49
C GLY A 5 7.90 11.10 -28.40
N VAL A 6 6.62 11.13 -28.77
CA VAL A 6 5.52 11.19 -27.82
C VAL A 6 5.54 9.86 -27.08
N ILE A 7 6.20 9.84 -25.91
CA ILE A 7 6.12 8.70 -25.01
C ILE A 7 4.67 8.69 -24.52
N ALA A 8 3.88 7.72 -24.98
CA ALA A 8 2.55 7.49 -24.48
C ALA A 8 2.65 7.31 -22.96
N VAL A 9 2.14 8.28 -22.21
CA VAL A 9 2.09 8.19 -20.76
C VAL A 9 1.04 7.12 -20.44
N PRO A 10 1.40 6.04 -19.73
CA PRO A 10 0.42 4.99 -19.40
C PRO A 10 -0.77 5.59 -18.67
N ASP A 11 -1.97 5.17 -19.05
CA ASP A 11 -3.21 5.63 -18.41
C ASP A 11 -3.19 5.29 -16.90
N VAL A 12 -3.83 6.15 -16.09
CA VAL A 12 -4.01 6.00 -14.63
C VAL A 12 -4.46 4.58 -14.29
N PHE A 13 -5.39 4.04 -15.08
CA PHE A 13 -5.89 2.68 -14.93
C PHE A 13 -4.76 1.62 -15.04
N GLN A 14 -4.01 1.63 -16.14
CA GLN A 14 -2.92 0.67 -16.39
C GLN A 14 -1.84 0.73 -15.30
N VAL A 15 -1.56 1.93 -14.79
CA VAL A 15 -0.61 2.09 -13.69
C VAL A 15 -1.12 1.46 -12.41
N LEU A 16 -2.38 1.69 -12.04
CA LEU A 16 -2.96 1.17 -10.79
C LEU A 16 -2.98 -0.36 -10.72
N GLU A 17 -3.10 -1.05 -11.86
CA GLU A 17 -3.00 -2.52 -11.91
C GLU A 17 -1.65 -3.06 -11.43
N ASN A 18 -0.60 -2.24 -11.43
CA ASN A 18 0.71 -2.64 -10.90
C ASN A 18 0.76 -2.62 -9.37
N GLY A 19 -0.10 -1.86 -8.70
CA GLY A 19 -0.16 -1.80 -7.23
C GLY A 19 -0.38 -3.17 -6.58
N PRO A 20 -1.43 -3.93 -6.96
CA PRO A 20 -1.66 -5.28 -6.46
C PRO A 20 -0.50 -6.25 -6.76
N ARG A 21 0.19 -6.11 -7.90
CA ARG A 21 1.34 -6.95 -8.25
C ARG A 21 2.51 -6.74 -7.30
N ILE A 22 2.87 -5.48 -7.02
CA ILE A 22 3.92 -5.12 -6.06
C ILE A 22 3.59 -5.68 -4.68
N ILE A 23 2.35 -5.50 -4.24
CA ILE A 23 1.89 -5.95 -2.92
C ILE A 23 1.88 -7.48 -2.82
N LYS A 24 1.40 -8.20 -3.85
CA LYS A 24 1.41 -9.67 -3.89
C LYS A 24 2.83 -10.21 -3.85
N ALA A 25 3.79 -9.56 -4.51
CA ALA A 25 5.20 -9.95 -4.41
C ALA A 25 5.75 -9.79 -2.98
N ALA A 26 5.42 -8.69 -2.29
CA ALA A 26 5.78 -8.48 -0.88
C ALA A 26 5.15 -9.53 0.05
N ILE A 27 3.86 -9.87 -0.16
CA ILE A 27 3.16 -10.93 0.58
C ILE A 27 3.84 -12.27 0.37
N ASN A 28 4.14 -12.65 -0.87
CA ASN A 28 4.81 -13.91 -1.19
C ASN A 28 6.18 -14.01 -0.50
N ASN A 29 6.94 -12.91 -0.45
CA ASN A 29 8.21 -12.86 0.27
C ASN A 29 8.00 -13.10 1.77
N LEU A 30 7.07 -12.39 2.41
CA LEU A 30 6.74 -12.60 3.83
C LEU A 30 6.27 -14.03 4.14
N GLU A 31 5.38 -14.58 3.31
CA GLU A 31 4.90 -15.95 3.47
C GLU A 31 6.03 -16.96 3.34
N SER A 32 6.91 -16.79 2.35
CA SER A 32 8.05 -17.69 2.15
C SER A 32 8.98 -17.66 3.36
N THR A 33 9.24 -16.47 3.91
CA THR A 33 10.06 -16.26 5.10
C THR A 33 9.42 -16.93 6.31
N ILE A 34 8.12 -16.72 6.55
CA ILE A 34 7.41 -17.32 7.69
C ILE A 34 7.25 -18.84 7.55
N LYS A 35 6.97 -19.37 6.35
CA LYS A 35 6.86 -20.82 6.12
C LYS A 35 8.18 -21.54 6.42
N LYS A 36 9.32 -20.95 6.05
CA LYS A 36 10.65 -21.45 6.41
C LYS A 36 10.88 -21.34 7.92
N ALA A 37 10.63 -20.15 8.46
CA ALA A 37 10.81 -19.84 9.87
C ALA A 37 9.95 -20.67 10.84
N HIS A 38 8.73 -21.07 10.43
CA HIS A 38 7.84 -21.90 11.24
C HIS A 38 8.43 -23.30 11.48
N LYS A 39 9.13 -23.85 10.49
CA LYS A 39 9.85 -25.13 10.62
C LYS A 39 11.09 -25.02 11.51
N GLU A 40 11.59 -23.80 11.72
CA GLU A 40 12.84 -23.49 12.44
C GLU A 40 12.58 -22.92 13.85
N GLY A 41 11.33 -22.97 14.35
CA GLY A 41 11.02 -22.63 15.74
C GLY A 41 10.77 -21.15 16.05
N VAL A 42 10.36 -20.34 15.07
CA VAL A 42 10.02 -18.93 15.32
C VAL A 42 8.82 -18.76 16.26
N ASP A 43 8.90 -17.75 17.13
CA ASP A 43 7.91 -17.51 18.17
C ASP A 43 6.54 -17.08 17.62
N LYS A 44 5.48 -17.45 18.36
CA LYS A 44 4.09 -17.18 17.97
C LYS A 44 3.78 -15.68 17.79
N LYS A 45 4.48 -14.77 18.50
CA LYS A 45 4.24 -13.32 18.38
C LYS A 45 4.78 -12.79 17.07
N THR A 46 5.94 -13.26 16.61
CA THR A 46 6.46 -12.94 15.28
C THR A 46 5.49 -13.39 14.19
N ILE A 47 5.05 -14.65 14.24
CA ILE A 47 4.08 -15.20 13.27
C ILE A 47 2.79 -14.36 13.24
N SER A 48 2.23 -14.05 14.42
CA SER A 48 1.03 -13.22 14.52
C SER A 48 1.23 -11.81 13.95
N THR A 49 2.39 -11.19 14.20
CA THR A 49 2.71 -9.85 13.67
C THR A 49 2.82 -9.85 12.15
N VAL A 50 3.48 -10.87 11.58
CA VAL A 50 3.58 -11.00 10.12
C VAL A 50 2.24 -11.31 9.48
N ALA A 51 1.41 -12.17 10.09
CA ALA A 51 0.06 -12.44 9.58
C ALA A 51 -0.80 -11.16 9.53
N ARG A 52 -0.68 -10.29 10.53
CA ARG A 52 -1.34 -8.98 10.52
C ARG A 52 -0.83 -8.07 9.41
N LEU A 53 0.48 -8.06 9.19
CA LEU A 53 1.08 -7.30 8.10
C LEU A 53 0.60 -7.81 6.73
N ILE A 54 0.53 -9.13 6.53
CA ILE A 54 -0.02 -9.74 5.31
C ILE A 54 -1.47 -9.29 5.10
N ASN A 55 -2.33 -9.38 6.11
CA ASN A 55 -3.71 -8.92 6.01
C ASN A 55 -3.80 -7.43 5.65
N LEU A 56 -2.99 -6.56 6.28
CA LEU A 56 -2.92 -5.15 5.91
C LEU A 56 -2.56 -4.97 4.42
N LEU A 57 -1.56 -5.70 3.94
CA LEU A 57 -1.13 -5.67 2.53
C LEU A 57 -2.25 -6.14 1.60
N GLU A 58 -2.90 -7.27 1.88
CA GLU A 58 -4.04 -7.77 1.10
C GLU A 58 -5.14 -6.73 0.96
N LYS A 59 -5.42 -5.98 2.05
CA LYS A 59 -6.42 -4.92 2.03
C LYS A 59 -5.99 -3.74 1.17
N ILE A 60 -4.72 -3.35 1.19
CA ILE A 60 -4.20 -2.32 0.28
C ILE A 60 -4.31 -2.79 -1.18
N ALA A 61 -3.98 -4.05 -1.47
CA ALA A 61 -4.13 -4.62 -2.82
C ALA A 61 -5.60 -4.59 -3.27
N TYR A 62 -6.52 -4.98 -2.40
CA TYR A 62 -7.95 -4.90 -2.67
C TYR A 62 -8.43 -3.47 -2.98
N LEU A 63 -7.87 -2.46 -2.30
CA LEU A 63 -8.19 -1.06 -2.59
C LEU A 63 -7.75 -0.66 -4.00
N PHE A 64 -6.53 -1.03 -4.41
CA PHE A 64 -6.09 -0.79 -5.78
C PHE A 64 -6.98 -1.49 -6.80
N GLU A 65 -7.29 -2.77 -6.61
CA GLU A 65 -8.17 -3.53 -7.52
C GLU A 65 -9.57 -2.89 -7.62
N THR A 66 -10.13 -2.44 -6.49
CA THR A 66 -11.44 -1.77 -6.45
C THR A 66 -11.42 -0.43 -7.18
N VAL A 67 -10.37 0.36 -6.99
CA VAL A 67 -10.21 1.65 -7.65
C VAL A 67 -9.98 1.44 -9.15
N SER A 68 -9.07 0.54 -9.55
CA SER A 68 -8.81 0.20 -10.96
C SER A 68 -10.10 -0.15 -11.71
N LYS A 69 -10.91 -1.08 -11.19
CA LYS A 69 -12.19 -1.47 -11.81
C LYS A 69 -13.13 -0.31 -12.07
N ARG A 70 -13.11 0.72 -11.21
CA ARG A 70 -13.95 1.91 -11.39
C ARG A 70 -13.40 2.86 -12.45
N LEU A 71 -12.09 2.84 -12.68
CA LEU A 71 -11.40 3.73 -13.59
C LEU A 71 -11.29 3.21 -15.02
N GLU A 72 -11.61 1.92 -15.27
CA GLU A 72 -11.68 1.29 -16.61
C GLU A 72 -12.49 2.07 -17.67
N LYS A 73 -13.23 3.11 -17.29
CA LYS A 73 -14.12 3.89 -18.14
C LYS A 73 -13.82 5.40 -18.19
N SER A 74 -12.63 5.86 -17.78
CA SER A 74 -12.36 7.30 -17.61
C SER A 74 -11.04 7.76 -18.22
N ASP A 75 -11.11 8.53 -19.32
CA ASP A 75 -9.95 9.15 -20.00
C ASP A 75 -9.48 10.48 -19.36
N ARG A 76 -9.70 10.66 -18.06
CA ARG A 76 -9.39 11.92 -17.35
C ARG A 76 -8.13 11.77 -16.50
N GLU A 77 -7.24 12.75 -16.55
CA GLU A 77 -6.02 12.79 -15.73
C GLU A 77 -6.30 12.88 -14.22
N ILE A 78 -7.41 13.54 -13.84
CA ILE A 78 -7.90 13.64 -12.47
C ILE A 78 -9.33 13.10 -12.41
N ILE A 79 -9.55 12.10 -11.56
CA ILE A 79 -10.80 11.37 -11.45
C ILE A 79 -11.35 11.50 -10.04
N THR A 80 -12.51 12.12 -9.91
CA THR A 80 -13.22 12.21 -8.63
C THR A 80 -14.03 10.93 -8.40
N LEU A 81 -13.63 10.13 -7.41
CA LEU A 81 -14.36 8.91 -7.06
C LEU A 81 -15.59 9.20 -6.18
N SER A 82 -15.46 10.18 -5.29
CA SER A 82 -16.49 10.66 -4.37
C SER A 82 -16.08 12.03 -3.81
N PRO A 83 -16.95 12.75 -3.07
CA PRO A 83 -16.57 14.02 -2.46
C PRO A 83 -15.27 13.89 -1.65
N TYR A 84 -14.31 14.79 -1.92
CA TYR A 84 -12.99 14.82 -1.29
C TYR A 84 -12.09 13.60 -1.57
N THR A 85 -12.44 12.75 -2.53
CA THR A 85 -11.66 11.54 -2.90
C THR A 85 -11.35 11.54 -4.38
N TYR A 86 -10.06 11.55 -4.71
CA TYR A 86 -9.54 11.76 -6.05
C TYR A 86 -8.49 10.72 -6.38
N VAL A 87 -8.38 10.39 -7.66
CA VAL A 87 -7.26 9.66 -8.22
C VAL A 87 -6.66 10.47 -9.34
N PHE A 88 -5.35 10.61 -9.36
CA PHE A 88 -4.66 11.34 -10.42
C PHE A 88 -3.23 10.83 -10.58
N LYS A 89 -2.66 11.09 -11.75
CA LYS A 89 -1.26 10.77 -12.06
C LYS A 89 -0.40 12.03 -12.01
N VAL A 90 0.78 11.92 -11.40
CA VAL A 90 1.82 12.95 -11.41
C VAL A 90 3.13 12.27 -11.75
N ARG A 91 3.66 12.52 -12.95
CA ARG A 91 4.88 11.85 -13.46
C ARG A 91 4.72 10.32 -13.38
N ASP A 92 5.59 9.66 -12.62
CA ASP A 92 5.61 8.21 -12.42
C ASP A 92 4.79 7.73 -11.21
N GLU A 93 4.01 8.63 -10.61
CA GLU A 93 3.18 8.33 -9.45
C GLU A 93 1.70 8.37 -9.79
N VAL A 94 0.95 7.37 -9.34
CA VAL A 94 -0.51 7.48 -9.22
C VAL A 94 -0.88 7.65 -7.76
N ILE A 95 -1.72 8.64 -7.50
CA ILE A 95 -2.10 9.10 -6.18
C ILE A 95 -3.60 8.94 -6.01
N LEU A 96 -4.02 8.08 -5.10
CA LEU A 96 -5.36 8.07 -4.52
C LEU A 96 -5.34 8.94 -3.26
N LEU A 97 -5.98 10.09 -3.35
CA LEU A 97 -6.06 11.07 -2.27
C LEU A 97 -7.47 11.13 -1.70
N ARG A 98 -7.58 11.05 -0.38
CA ARG A 98 -8.74 11.52 0.37
C ARG A 98 -8.35 12.70 1.23
N SER A 99 -8.96 13.86 1.01
CA SER A 99 -8.59 15.10 1.71
C SER A 99 -9.43 15.37 2.97
N ARG A 100 -10.64 14.80 3.09
CA ARG A 100 -11.53 14.96 4.26
C ARG A 100 -12.30 13.68 4.64
N PRO A 101 -12.67 13.49 5.92
CA PRO A 101 -12.37 14.36 7.07
C PRO A 101 -10.91 14.27 7.53
N GLU A 102 -10.16 13.27 7.07
CA GLU A 102 -8.73 13.13 7.32
C GLU A 102 -7.96 12.95 6.01
N HIS A 103 -6.76 13.51 5.97
CA HIS A 103 -5.87 13.40 4.83
C HIS A 103 -5.19 12.03 4.80
N VAL A 104 -5.62 11.19 3.84
CA VAL A 104 -5.04 9.88 3.57
C VAL A 104 -4.63 9.83 2.11
N THR A 105 -3.39 9.45 1.85
CA THR A 105 -2.84 9.40 0.50
C THR A 105 -2.25 8.02 0.27
N LEU A 106 -2.78 7.29 -0.70
CA LEU A 106 -2.19 6.07 -1.21
C LEU A 106 -1.48 6.41 -2.52
N ILE A 107 -0.21 6.06 -2.62
CA ILE A 107 0.69 6.43 -3.71
C ILE A 107 1.27 5.14 -4.28
N LEU A 108 1.21 5.00 -5.59
CA LEU A 108 1.93 3.99 -6.34
C LEU A 108 2.98 4.69 -7.18
N ASN A 109 4.26 4.48 -6.86
CA ASN A 109 5.39 5.00 -7.60
C ASN A 109 5.96 3.88 -8.49
N GLN A 110 5.91 4.10 -9.81
CA GLN A 110 6.34 3.12 -10.79
C GLN A 110 7.86 3.04 -10.95
N SER A 111 8.58 4.16 -10.80
CA SER A 111 10.03 4.21 -11.01
C SER A 111 10.79 3.35 -10.00
N ASN A 112 10.23 3.18 -8.78
CA ASN A 112 10.86 2.41 -7.71
C ASN A 112 10.00 1.23 -7.21
N ASN A 113 8.92 0.88 -7.91
CA ASN A 113 7.98 -0.19 -7.52
C ASN A 113 7.53 -0.10 -6.06
N THR A 114 7.21 1.11 -5.60
CA THR A 114 6.81 1.35 -4.20
C THR A 114 5.34 1.68 -4.10
N VAL A 115 4.66 1.03 -3.17
CA VAL A 115 3.33 1.43 -2.69
C VAL A 115 3.50 2.13 -1.35
N SER A 116 2.96 3.34 -1.21
CA SER A 116 3.01 4.10 0.03
C SER A 116 1.63 4.52 0.51
N LEU A 117 1.40 4.43 1.81
CA LEU A 117 0.24 4.99 2.49
C LEU A 117 0.72 6.08 3.44
N LYS A 118 0.29 7.32 3.19
CA LYS A 118 0.68 8.50 3.94
C LYS A 118 -0.51 9.12 4.64
N THR A 119 -0.28 9.52 5.88
CA THR A 119 -1.19 10.31 6.70
C THR A 119 -0.39 11.37 7.44
N ARG A 120 -1.04 12.25 8.20
CA ARG A 120 -0.34 13.20 9.08
C ARG A 120 0.51 12.51 10.17
N ASN A 121 0.13 11.31 10.59
CA ASN A 121 0.71 10.65 11.76
C ASN A 121 1.72 9.56 11.40
N PHE A 122 1.64 9.01 10.19
CA PHE A 122 2.56 7.98 9.73
C PHE A 122 2.70 7.96 8.22
N THR A 123 3.83 7.41 7.76
CA THR A 123 4.06 6.94 6.41
C THR A 123 4.38 5.46 6.46
N PHE A 124 3.68 4.68 5.67
CA PHE A 124 3.95 3.28 5.39
C PHE A 124 4.40 3.19 3.93
N ALA A 125 5.46 2.46 3.64
CA ALA A 125 5.94 2.22 2.28
C ALA A 125 6.36 0.76 2.14
N VAL A 126 6.02 0.14 1.02
CA VAL A 126 6.36 -1.24 0.72
C VAL A 126 6.85 -1.36 -0.72
N THR A 127 7.94 -2.08 -0.88
CA THR A 127 8.44 -2.63 -2.14
C THR A 127 8.31 -4.15 -2.06
N PRO A 128 8.56 -4.89 -3.15
CA PRO A 128 8.58 -6.35 -3.07
C PRO A 128 9.58 -6.89 -2.02
N GLY A 129 10.73 -6.23 -1.83
CA GLY A 129 11.80 -6.71 -0.95
C GLY A 129 11.80 -6.10 0.46
N THR A 130 11.24 -4.90 0.62
CA THR A 130 11.39 -4.12 1.85
C THR A 130 10.10 -3.45 2.28
N LEU A 131 9.99 -3.20 3.57
CA LEU A 131 8.94 -2.40 4.18
C LEU A 131 9.55 -1.35 5.07
N SER A 132 8.96 -0.15 5.04
CA SER A 132 9.33 0.98 5.86
C SER A 132 8.11 1.60 6.51
N ILE A 133 8.20 1.91 7.80
CA ILE A 133 7.17 2.60 8.56
C ILE A 133 7.79 3.72 9.37
N SER A 134 7.41 4.94 9.06
CA SER A 134 7.75 6.13 9.85
C SER A 134 6.51 6.59 10.59
N VAL A 135 6.56 6.57 11.93
CA VAL A 135 5.50 7.14 12.79
C VAL A 135 6.02 8.44 13.38
N ARG A 136 5.19 9.49 13.41
CA ARG A 136 5.57 10.80 13.95
C ARG A 136 6.10 10.66 15.38
N GLY A 137 7.31 11.16 15.62
CA GLY A 137 7.96 11.11 16.93
C GLY A 137 8.56 9.75 17.30
N LYS A 138 8.67 8.81 16.35
CA LYS A 138 9.34 7.51 16.55
C LYS A 138 10.41 7.29 15.48
N PRO A 139 11.44 6.46 15.76
CA PRO A 139 12.37 6.01 14.75
C PRO A 139 11.65 5.30 13.60
N THR A 140 12.21 5.42 12.40
CA THR A 140 11.71 4.68 11.24
C THR A 140 12.04 3.20 11.39
N ILE A 141 11.02 2.37 11.18
CA ILE A 141 11.14 0.92 11.16
C ILE A 141 11.39 0.54 9.70
N SER A 142 12.51 -0.11 9.41
CA SER A 142 12.77 -0.68 8.08
C SER A 142 13.11 -2.15 8.22
N VAL A 143 12.50 -2.98 7.37
CA VAL A 143 12.63 -4.44 7.42
C VAL A 143 12.71 -4.98 6.01
N GLU A 144 13.69 -5.86 5.78
CA GLU A 144 13.76 -6.74 4.62
C GLU A 144 12.78 -7.90 4.79
N LEU A 145 11.85 -8.06 3.85
CA LEU A 145 10.76 -9.04 3.95
C LEU A 145 11.24 -10.48 3.85
N VAL A 146 12.41 -10.69 3.25
CA VAL A 146 13.11 -11.98 3.14
C VAL A 146 13.99 -12.29 4.36
N ASN A 147 14.21 -11.30 5.24
CA ASN A 147 15.11 -11.43 6.38
C ASN A 147 14.32 -11.75 7.66
N ARG A 148 14.35 -13.04 8.03
CA ARG A 148 13.68 -13.55 9.23
C ARG A 148 14.15 -12.87 10.52
N GLU A 149 15.45 -12.63 10.66
CA GLU A 149 16.02 -12.08 11.89
C GLU A 149 15.53 -10.65 12.14
N GLN A 150 15.48 -9.83 11.09
CA GLN A 150 14.92 -8.48 11.20
C GLN A 150 13.45 -8.50 11.62
N LEU A 151 12.64 -9.43 11.08
CA LEU A 151 11.24 -9.58 11.47
C LEU A 151 11.08 -9.97 12.96
N MET A 152 11.95 -10.85 13.46
CA MET A 152 11.93 -11.28 14.87
C MET A 152 12.39 -10.20 15.83
N LEU A 153 13.45 -9.46 15.47
CA LEU A 153 14.02 -8.39 16.27
C LEU A 153 13.07 -7.20 16.37
N ARG A 154 12.42 -6.83 15.26
CA ARG A 154 11.55 -5.64 15.19
C ARG A 154 10.06 -5.94 15.39
N LYS A 155 9.68 -7.15 15.82
CA LYS A 155 8.27 -7.57 15.96
C LYS A 155 7.42 -6.61 16.82
N ASP A 156 7.96 -6.09 17.92
CA ASP A 156 7.19 -5.26 18.86
C ASP A 156 7.01 -3.83 18.32
N GLU A 157 8.03 -3.32 17.63
CA GLU A 157 7.96 -2.06 16.87
C GLU A 157 6.92 -2.16 15.75
N LEU A 158 7.00 -3.22 14.94
CA LEU A 158 6.06 -3.52 13.87
C LEU A 158 4.64 -3.64 14.41
N ARG A 159 4.42 -4.42 15.48
CA ARG A 159 3.10 -4.59 16.10
C ARG A 159 2.50 -3.26 16.54
N THR A 160 3.31 -2.40 17.15
CA THR A 160 2.88 -1.07 17.60
C THR A 160 2.52 -0.17 16.42
N ALA A 161 3.33 -0.20 15.36
CA ALA A 161 3.08 0.57 14.15
C ALA A 161 1.84 0.07 13.40
N LEU A 162 1.66 -1.25 13.28
CA LEU A 162 0.49 -1.88 12.66
C LEU A 162 -0.81 -1.49 13.39
N ASN A 163 -0.83 -1.46 14.73
CA ASN A 163 -2.02 -1.01 15.47
C ASN A 163 -2.49 0.39 15.04
N LEU A 164 -1.54 1.30 14.77
CA LEU A 164 -1.85 2.66 14.32
C LEU A 164 -2.36 2.65 12.87
N ILE A 165 -1.66 1.95 11.97
CA ILE A 165 -2.00 1.89 10.56
C ILE A 165 -3.37 1.23 10.34
N GLU A 166 -3.60 0.07 10.95
CA GLU A 166 -4.85 -0.69 10.88
C GLU A 166 -6.04 0.14 11.36
N LYS A 167 -5.88 0.90 12.46
CA LYS A 167 -6.94 1.79 12.95
C LYS A 167 -7.34 2.83 11.91
N THR A 168 -6.37 3.40 11.19
CA THR A 168 -6.64 4.36 10.11
C THR A 168 -7.17 3.69 8.85
N MET A 169 -6.62 2.54 8.45
CA MET A 169 -7.03 1.80 7.27
C MET A 169 -8.45 1.26 7.40
N TYR A 170 -8.73 0.47 8.45
CA TYR A 170 -10.00 -0.23 8.62
C TYR A 170 -11.14 0.72 8.92
N ARG A 171 -10.98 1.60 9.93
CA ARG A 171 -12.10 2.45 10.36
C ARG A 171 -12.40 3.59 9.39
N ARG A 172 -11.42 3.98 8.57
CA ARG A 172 -11.50 5.27 7.86
C ARG A 172 -11.45 5.07 6.36
N LEU A 173 -10.45 4.39 5.82
CA LEU A 173 -10.28 4.26 4.38
C LEU A 173 -11.17 3.16 3.79
N ILE A 174 -11.02 1.91 4.25
CA ILE A 174 -11.71 0.75 3.68
C ILE A 174 -13.23 0.90 3.79
N SER A 175 -13.77 1.14 4.99
CA SER A 175 -15.22 1.30 5.17
C SER A 175 -15.81 2.42 4.32
N TYR A 176 -15.06 3.51 4.10
CA TYR A 176 -15.54 4.60 3.23
C TYR A 176 -15.54 4.20 1.77
N LEU A 177 -14.47 3.57 1.28
CA LEU A 177 -14.37 3.12 -0.10
C LEU A 177 -15.42 2.02 -0.39
N GLU A 178 -15.64 1.08 0.52
CA GLU A 178 -16.71 0.07 0.36
C GLU A 178 -18.10 0.71 0.27
N GLN A 179 -18.41 1.68 1.16
CA GLN A 179 -19.72 2.32 1.18
C GLN A 179 -19.97 3.27 0.00
N ARG A 180 -18.94 4.01 -0.44
CA ARG A 180 -19.09 5.09 -1.43
C ARG A 180 -18.62 4.72 -2.82
N ILE A 181 -17.73 3.72 -2.92
CA ILE A 181 -17.10 3.31 -4.16
C ILE A 181 -17.62 1.96 -4.64
N ALA A 182 -17.61 0.93 -3.79
CA ALA A 182 -18.00 -0.42 -4.19
C ALA A 182 -19.53 -0.60 -4.34
N LYS A 183 -20.35 0.02 -3.49
CA LYS A 183 -21.83 -0.06 -3.58
C LYS A 183 -22.46 0.68 -4.77
N ARG A 184 -21.68 1.38 -5.60
CA ARG A 184 -22.17 2.09 -6.80
C ARG A 184 -21.78 1.37 -8.10
N VAL A 185 -21.30 0.13 -8.00
CA VAL A 185 -21.10 -0.81 -9.11
C VAL A 185 -22.36 -1.63 -9.31
#